data_AF-A0A834YIH9-F1
#
_entry.id   AF-A0A834YIH9-F1
#
_cell.length_a   1.000
_cell.length_b   1.000
_cell.length_c   1.000
_cell.angle_alpha   90.00
_cell.angle_beta   90.00
_cell.angle_gamma   90.00
#
_symmetry.space_group_name_H-M   'P 1'
#
loop_
_entity.id
_entity.type
_entity.pdbx_description
1 polymer ?
#
loop_
_entity_poly.entity_id
_entity_poly.type
_entity_poly.pdbx_seq_one_letter_code
_entity_poly.pdbx_strand_id
1 'polypeptide(L)'
;MEEVDHLAHERNKAQFDVEAMKIVWAGSQHVFEVSDRISRLVASDPGFSKDTRTMLGRKELFKNTLRKAAHAWKRIIELRLSEEEASRLRFYVDEPAYTDLHWGMFLPAIKGQGTEEQQKKWLPLAYKMQIIGCYAQTELGHGSNVQGLETTATFDPQSDEFIINSPTLTSSKWWPGGLGKVSTHAVVYARLLLDGQDHGVNGFIVQLRSLDDHSPLPGITIGDIGMKFGNGAYNTMDNGVLQFDHVRIPRNQMLMRVSQVTREGKYLQSNVPRQLVYGTMVYVRQTIVSDASCALSRAVCIATRYSCVRRQFGSQDGGPETQVIDYKTQQSRLFPLLASAYAFRFVGEWLKWLYTDVTQRLQASDFSTLPEAHACTAGLKSLTTTATAVSDY
;
A
#
# COMPACT_ATOMS: atom_id res chain seq x y z
N MET A 1 -24.77 -25.27 20.72
CA MET A 1 -25.11 -24.09 21.55
C MET A 1 -25.72 -23.08 20.61
N GLU A 2 -26.93 -22.60 20.89
CA GLU A 2 -27.50 -21.48 20.12
C GLU A 2 -26.57 -20.28 20.23
N GLU A 3 -26.35 -19.56 19.13
CA GLU A 3 -25.58 -18.31 19.11
C GLU A 3 -26.39 -17.22 19.81
N VAL A 4 -26.28 -17.13 21.14
CA VAL A 4 -26.92 -16.07 21.92
C VAL A 4 -26.16 -14.76 21.75
N ASP A 5 -26.86 -13.72 21.30
CA ASP A 5 -26.30 -12.39 21.20
C ASP A 5 -26.28 -11.68 22.57
N HIS A 6 -25.15 -11.77 23.27
CA HIS A 6 -24.95 -11.12 24.57
C HIS A 6 -24.90 -9.58 24.51
N LEU A 7 -24.89 -8.96 23.33
CA LEU A 7 -24.93 -7.51 23.15
C LEU A 7 -26.28 -6.99 22.66
N ALA A 8 -27.31 -7.84 22.56
CA ALA A 8 -28.64 -7.46 22.06
C ALA A 8 -29.24 -6.27 22.84
N HIS A 9 -29.05 -6.26 24.17
CA HIS A 9 -29.51 -5.16 25.01
C HIS A 9 -28.88 -3.81 24.63
N GLU A 10 -27.56 -3.78 24.39
CA GLU A 10 -26.88 -2.55 23.94
C GLU A 10 -27.31 -2.12 22.54
N ARG A 11 -27.51 -3.09 21.63
CA ARG A 11 -27.98 -2.80 20.26
C ARG A 11 -29.37 -2.17 20.25
N ASN A 12 -30.26 -2.60 21.15
CA ASN A 12 -31.61 -2.05 21.27
C ASN A 12 -31.66 -0.61 21.83
N LYS A 13 -30.55 -0.10 22.41
CA LYS A 13 -30.45 1.29 22.85
C LYS A 13 -30.16 2.26 21.70
N ALA A 14 -29.87 1.77 20.50
CA ALA A 14 -29.55 2.63 19.36
C ALA A 14 -30.72 3.57 19.04
N GLN A 15 -30.42 4.85 18.86
CA GLN A 15 -31.39 5.91 18.53
C GLN A 15 -31.36 6.27 17.03
N PHE A 16 -30.81 5.38 16.21
CA PHE A 16 -30.70 5.51 14.75
C PHE A 16 -30.72 4.12 14.11
N ASP A 17 -31.05 4.05 12.82
CA ASP A 17 -30.99 2.81 12.05
C ASP A 17 -29.55 2.47 11.68
N VAL A 18 -29.06 1.34 12.20
CA VAL A 18 -27.71 0.84 11.94
C VAL A 18 -27.51 0.43 10.49
N GLU A 19 -28.56 -0.01 9.78
CA GLU A 19 -28.45 -0.41 8.37
C GLU A 19 -28.19 0.82 7.49
N ALA A 20 -28.90 1.93 7.73
CA ALA A 20 -28.60 3.20 7.08
C ALA A 20 -27.16 3.69 7.37
N MET A 21 -26.68 3.53 8.61
CA MET A 21 -25.33 3.94 8.99
C MET A 21 -24.24 3.10 8.32
N LYS A 22 -24.49 1.81 8.02
CA LYS A 22 -23.56 0.99 7.23
C LYS A 22 -23.34 1.57 5.84
N ILE A 23 -24.38 2.12 5.21
CA ILE A 23 -24.28 2.73 3.88
C ILE A 23 -23.48 4.03 3.95
N VAL A 24 -23.72 4.86 4.97
CA VAL A 24 -22.91 6.08 5.22
C VAL A 24 -21.43 5.73 5.39
N TRP A 25 -21.11 4.69 6.17
CA TRP A 25 -19.74 4.23 6.33
C TRP A 25 -19.14 3.70 5.02
N ALA A 26 -19.89 2.88 4.28
CA ALA A 26 -19.43 2.33 3.00
C ALA A 26 -19.22 3.40 1.92
N GLY A 27 -20.00 4.50 1.97
CA GLY A 27 -19.99 5.60 1.01
C GLY A 27 -21.03 5.46 -0.11
N SER A 28 -21.50 4.24 -0.39
CA SER A 28 -22.65 3.99 -1.27
C SER A 28 -23.23 2.59 -1.05
N GLN A 29 -24.45 2.36 -1.55
CA GLN A 29 -25.10 1.05 -1.52
C GLN A 29 -24.28 -0.01 -2.27
N HIS A 30 -23.82 0.30 -3.49
CA HIS A 30 -22.98 -0.60 -4.29
C HIS A 30 -21.71 -1.02 -3.54
N VAL A 31 -20.99 -0.05 -2.96
CA VAL A 31 -19.74 -0.33 -2.22
C VAL A 31 -20.03 -1.18 -0.99
N PHE A 32 -21.14 -0.95 -0.30
CA PHE A 32 -21.56 -1.78 0.83
C PHE A 32 -21.81 -3.23 0.41
N GLU A 33 -22.62 -3.45 -0.63
CA GLU A 33 -23.01 -4.78 -1.10
C GLU A 33 -21.81 -5.60 -1.58
N VAL A 34 -20.92 -5.00 -2.38
CA VAL A 34 -19.70 -5.66 -2.84
C VAL A 34 -18.80 -6.01 -1.65
N SER A 35 -18.63 -5.07 -0.73
CA SER A 35 -17.77 -5.25 0.44
C SER A 35 -18.30 -6.33 1.39
N ASP A 36 -19.59 -6.33 1.73
CA ASP A 36 -20.23 -7.32 2.60
C ASP A 36 -20.13 -8.72 1.97
N ARG A 37 -20.48 -8.86 0.68
CA ARG A 37 -20.40 -10.13 -0.05
C ARG A 37 -18.98 -10.72 -0.05
N ILE A 38 -17.98 -9.90 -0.38
CA ILE A 38 -16.59 -10.35 -0.42
C ILE A 38 -16.04 -10.62 0.99
N SER A 39 -16.46 -9.88 2.00
CA SER A 39 -16.07 -10.14 3.39
C SER A 39 -16.54 -11.53 3.85
N ARG A 40 -17.78 -11.91 3.54
CA ARG A 40 -18.34 -13.24 3.84
C ARG A 40 -17.66 -14.35 3.05
N LEU A 41 -17.33 -14.09 1.78
CA LEU A 41 -16.57 -15.02 0.95
C LEU A 41 -15.21 -15.33 1.59
N VAL A 42 -14.48 -14.31 2.07
CA VAL A 42 -13.17 -14.52 2.71
C VAL A 42 -13.32 -15.20 4.07
N ALA A 43 -14.30 -14.78 4.88
CA ALA A 43 -14.51 -15.34 6.22
C ALA A 43 -14.92 -16.82 6.21
N SER A 44 -15.66 -17.25 5.17
CA SER A 44 -16.13 -18.64 5.04
C SER A 44 -15.11 -19.59 4.41
N ASP A 45 -14.00 -19.07 3.85
CA ASP A 45 -12.96 -19.88 3.21
C ASP A 45 -11.83 -20.19 4.21
N PRO A 46 -11.67 -21.45 4.66
CA PRO A 46 -10.61 -21.84 5.59
C PRO A 46 -9.21 -21.53 5.06
N GLY A 47 -9.06 -21.44 3.73
CA GLY A 47 -7.84 -21.07 3.05
C GLY A 47 -7.32 -19.69 3.44
N PHE A 48 -8.18 -18.79 3.94
CA PHE A 48 -7.80 -17.45 4.39
C PHE A 48 -7.70 -17.29 5.91
N SER A 49 -7.93 -18.35 6.70
CA SER A 49 -7.84 -18.27 8.17
C SER A 49 -6.51 -17.66 8.62
N LYS A 50 -6.60 -16.80 9.65
CA LYS A 50 -5.48 -16.06 10.24
C LYS A 50 -5.42 -16.20 11.76
N ASP A 51 -6.15 -17.14 12.33
CA ASP A 51 -6.29 -17.31 13.77
C ASP A 51 -5.00 -17.79 14.43
N THR A 52 -4.21 -18.58 13.70
CA THR A 52 -2.91 -19.10 14.15
C THR A 52 -1.72 -18.24 13.73
N ARG A 53 -1.95 -17.07 13.12
CA ARG A 53 -0.89 -16.23 12.53
C ARG A 53 0.23 -15.91 13.53
N THR A 54 -0.11 -15.65 14.79
CA THR A 54 0.84 -15.29 15.85
C THR A 54 1.62 -16.49 16.41
N MET A 55 1.26 -17.71 16.01
CA MET A 55 1.87 -18.95 16.47
C MET A 55 2.89 -19.54 15.47
N LEU A 56 2.99 -18.97 14.27
CA LEU A 56 3.86 -19.47 13.20
C LEU A 56 5.27 -18.88 13.28
N GLY A 57 6.29 -19.70 13.00
CA GLY A 57 7.65 -19.19 12.78
C GLY A 57 7.75 -18.38 11.48
N ARG A 58 8.75 -17.48 11.35
CA ARG A 58 8.85 -16.55 10.21
C ARG A 58 8.79 -17.23 8.83
N LYS A 59 9.47 -18.38 8.67
CA LYS A 59 9.47 -19.13 7.41
C LYS A 59 8.09 -19.68 7.06
N GLU A 60 7.39 -20.25 8.04
CA GLU A 60 6.06 -20.83 7.88
C GLU A 60 5.02 -19.75 7.63
N LEU A 61 5.13 -18.63 8.37
CA LEU A 61 4.31 -17.44 8.16
C LEU A 61 4.42 -16.95 6.71
N PHE A 62 5.65 -16.74 6.21
CA PHE A 62 5.87 -16.30 4.84
C PHE A 62 5.38 -17.31 3.80
N LYS A 63 5.64 -18.61 4.00
CA LYS A 63 5.13 -19.68 3.12
C LYS A 63 3.59 -19.69 3.09
N ASN A 64 2.95 -19.49 4.24
CA ASN A 64 1.49 -19.40 4.34
C ASN A 64 0.96 -18.16 3.60
N THR A 65 1.66 -17.02 3.66
CA THR A 65 1.33 -15.82 2.89
C THR A 65 1.41 -16.05 1.39
N LEU A 66 2.46 -16.74 0.91
CA LEU A 66 2.55 -17.14 -0.50
C LEU A 66 1.38 -18.05 -0.92
N ARG A 67 1.03 -19.04 -0.08
CA ARG A 67 -0.12 -19.92 -0.29
C ARG A 67 -1.42 -19.11 -0.39
N LYS A 68 -1.65 -18.15 0.51
CA LYS A 68 -2.85 -17.29 0.49
C LYS A 68 -2.90 -16.40 -0.74
N ALA A 69 -1.78 -15.81 -1.16
CA ALA A 69 -1.71 -14.99 -2.37
C ALA A 69 -2.04 -15.81 -3.63
N ALA A 70 -1.48 -17.02 -3.75
CA ALA A 70 -1.80 -17.94 -4.84
C ALA A 70 -3.28 -18.40 -4.81
N HIS A 71 -3.80 -18.70 -3.62
CA HIS A 71 -5.21 -19.05 -3.44
C HIS A 71 -6.14 -17.89 -3.82
N ALA A 72 -5.84 -16.67 -3.37
CA ALA A 72 -6.57 -15.46 -3.73
C ALA A 72 -6.61 -15.27 -5.26
N TRP A 73 -5.48 -15.44 -5.95
CA TRP A 73 -5.42 -15.36 -7.40
C TRP A 73 -6.30 -16.42 -8.09
N LYS A 74 -6.23 -17.67 -7.60
CA LYS A 74 -7.10 -18.75 -8.07
C LYS A 74 -8.59 -18.41 -7.90
N ARG A 75 -8.99 -17.91 -6.73
CA ARG A 75 -10.38 -17.51 -6.46
C ARG A 75 -10.84 -16.35 -7.34
N ILE A 76 -9.98 -15.37 -7.61
CA ILE A 76 -10.26 -14.26 -8.54
C ILE A 76 -10.61 -14.80 -9.93
N ILE A 77 -9.83 -15.76 -10.44
CA ILE A 77 -10.05 -16.37 -11.76
C ILE A 77 -11.33 -17.22 -11.77
N GLU A 78 -11.47 -18.15 -10.82
CA GLU A 78 -12.59 -19.10 -10.77
C GLU A 78 -13.93 -18.39 -10.62
N LEU A 79 -13.97 -17.34 -9.79
CA LEU A 79 -15.19 -16.56 -9.53
C LEU A 79 -15.36 -15.39 -10.50
N ARG A 80 -14.42 -15.18 -11.42
CA ARG A 80 -14.41 -14.08 -12.39
C ARG A 80 -14.59 -12.71 -11.73
N LEU A 81 -13.89 -12.49 -10.62
CA LEU A 81 -14.02 -11.27 -9.84
C LEU A 81 -13.53 -10.06 -10.65
N SER A 82 -14.26 -8.95 -10.54
CA SER A 82 -13.82 -7.66 -11.07
C SER A 82 -12.58 -7.14 -10.34
N GLU A 83 -11.92 -6.09 -10.87
CA GLU A 83 -10.78 -5.47 -10.20
C GLU A 83 -11.16 -4.89 -8.81
N GLU A 84 -12.36 -4.33 -8.69
CA GLU A 84 -12.92 -3.83 -7.43
C GLU A 84 -13.09 -4.96 -6.41
N GLU A 85 -13.70 -6.07 -6.83
CA GLU A 85 -13.93 -7.25 -6.00
C GLU A 85 -12.62 -7.93 -5.60
N ALA A 86 -11.68 -8.06 -6.53
CA ALA A 86 -10.34 -8.59 -6.26
C ALA A 86 -9.56 -7.71 -5.26
N SER A 87 -9.71 -6.39 -5.34
CA SER A 87 -9.15 -5.44 -4.36
C SER A 87 -9.77 -5.63 -2.98
N ARG A 88 -11.11 -5.75 -2.91
CA ARG A 88 -11.82 -6.06 -1.64
C ARG A 88 -11.41 -7.43 -1.08
N LEU A 89 -11.18 -8.43 -1.93
CA LEU A 89 -10.75 -9.75 -1.50
C LEU A 89 -9.39 -9.67 -0.80
N ARG A 90 -8.41 -8.99 -1.41
CA ARG A 90 -7.10 -8.76 -0.78
C ARG A 90 -7.21 -7.98 0.53
N PHE A 91 -8.07 -6.96 0.58
CA PHE A 91 -8.34 -6.20 1.79
C PHE A 91 -8.83 -7.08 2.96
N TYR A 92 -9.77 -7.99 2.70
CA TYR A 92 -10.33 -8.87 3.74
C TYR A 92 -9.45 -10.06 4.10
N VAL A 93 -8.55 -10.49 3.22
CA VAL A 93 -7.48 -11.46 3.58
C VAL A 93 -6.62 -10.89 4.71
N ASP A 94 -6.49 -9.54 4.79
CA ASP A 94 -5.93 -8.81 5.93
C ASP A 94 -4.52 -9.32 6.30
N GLU A 95 -3.67 -9.52 5.30
CA GLU A 95 -2.31 -10.04 5.44
C GLU A 95 -1.36 -9.30 4.49
N PRO A 96 -0.42 -8.49 4.99
CA PRO A 96 0.54 -7.79 4.13
C PRO A 96 1.33 -8.76 3.26
N ALA A 97 1.32 -8.56 1.95
CA ALA A 97 1.97 -9.46 0.99
C ALA A 97 2.54 -8.70 -0.22
N TYR A 98 3.46 -9.32 -0.96
CA TYR A 98 4.08 -8.74 -2.16
C TYR A 98 3.07 -8.20 -3.20
N THR A 99 1.85 -8.75 -3.22
CA THR A 99 0.76 -8.30 -4.08
C THR A 99 0.38 -6.85 -3.83
N ASP A 100 0.51 -6.36 -2.59
CA ASP A 100 0.14 -4.99 -2.23
C ASP A 100 1.03 -3.98 -2.95
N LEU A 101 2.33 -4.26 -3.04
CA LEU A 101 3.29 -3.42 -3.77
C LEU A 101 3.18 -3.61 -5.28
N HIS A 102 2.87 -4.82 -5.74
CA HIS A 102 2.64 -5.10 -7.15
C HIS A 102 1.49 -4.27 -7.71
N TRP A 103 0.32 -4.36 -7.07
CA TRP A 103 -0.89 -3.67 -7.50
C TRP A 103 -0.89 -2.18 -7.12
N GLY A 104 -0.38 -1.85 -5.93
CA GLY A 104 -0.48 -0.51 -5.35
C GLY A 104 0.64 0.45 -5.77
N MET A 105 1.80 -0.04 -6.22
CA MET A 105 2.94 0.82 -6.56
C MET A 105 3.58 0.49 -7.91
N PHE A 106 3.89 -0.77 -8.20
CA PHE A 106 4.58 -1.14 -9.44
C PHE A 106 3.75 -0.82 -10.69
N LEU A 107 2.51 -1.29 -10.75
CA LEU A 107 1.58 -0.99 -11.84
C LEU A 107 1.29 0.52 -11.97
N PRO A 108 0.93 1.25 -10.89
CA PRO A 108 0.76 2.70 -10.94
C PRO A 108 1.99 3.48 -11.39
N ALA A 109 3.21 3.06 -11.02
CA ALA A 109 4.44 3.70 -11.48
C ALA A 109 4.59 3.56 -13.00
N ILE A 110 4.35 2.37 -13.56
CA ILE A 110 4.41 2.15 -15.02
C ILE A 110 3.31 2.94 -15.74
N LYS A 111 2.07 2.94 -15.24
CA LYS A 111 0.96 3.75 -15.80
C LYS A 111 1.28 5.25 -15.77
N GLY A 112 1.82 5.72 -14.65
CA GLY A 112 2.07 7.12 -14.38
C GLY A 112 3.28 7.67 -15.14
N GLN A 113 4.34 6.88 -15.28
CA GLN A 113 5.67 7.36 -15.72
C GLN A 113 6.16 6.67 -17.00
N GLY A 114 5.55 5.57 -17.43
CA GLY A 114 5.88 4.88 -18.67
C GLY A 114 5.21 5.51 -19.89
N THR A 115 5.89 5.48 -21.03
CA THR A 115 5.30 5.83 -22.34
C THR A 115 4.18 4.85 -22.71
N GLU A 116 3.34 5.18 -23.70
CA GLU A 116 2.30 4.27 -24.16
C GLU A 116 2.86 2.91 -24.60
N GLU A 117 3.99 2.90 -25.30
CA GLU A 117 4.65 1.66 -25.73
C GLU A 117 5.18 0.85 -24.55
N GLN A 118 5.73 1.51 -23.53
CA GLN A 118 6.13 0.83 -22.29
C GLN A 118 4.93 0.25 -21.56
N GLN A 119 3.81 0.99 -21.51
CA GLN A 119 2.58 0.51 -20.88
C GLN A 119 2.02 -0.70 -21.62
N LYS A 120 1.95 -0.66 -22.96
CA LYS A 120 1.52 -1.79 -23.81
C LYS A 120 2.39 -3.03 -23.65
N LYS A 121 3.70 -2.85 -23.39
CA LYS A 121 4.61 -3.97 -23.12
C LYS A 121 4.47 -4.53 -21.69
N TRP A 122 4.60 -3.68 -20.67
CA TRP A 122 4.82 -4.13 -19.30
C TRP A 122 3.53 -4.36 -18.51
N LEU A 123 2.49 -3.55 -18.73
CA LEU A 123 1.25 -3.69 -17.96
C LEU A 123 0.56 -5.03 -18.22
N PRO A 124 0.43 -5.55 -19.46
CA PRO A 124 -0.19 -6.85 -19.68
C PRO A 124 0.53 -8.00 -18.98
N LEU A 125 1.87 -7.97 -18.92
CA LEU A 125 2.67 -8.96 -18.20
C LEU A 125 2.37 -8.91 -16.71
N ALA A 126 2.34 -7.71 -16.13
CA ALA A 126 2.07 -7.47 -14.72
C ALA A 126 0.62 -7.86 -14.35
N TYR A 127 -0.38 -7.40 -15.11
CA TYR A 127 -1.79 -7.74 -14.89
C TYR A 127 -2.07 -9.25 -14.92
N LYS A 128 -1.35 -9.98 -15.78
CA LYS A 128 -1.46 -11.44 -15.89
C LYS A 128 -0.57 -12.18 -14.90
N MET A 129 0.11 -11.47 -13.99
CA MET A 129 1.09 -12.03 -13.05
C MET A 129 2.21 -12.85 -13.72
N GLN A 130 2.50 -12.57 -14.99
CA GLN A 130 3.65 -13.16 -15.72
C GLN A 130 4.97 -12.57 -15.23
N ILE A 131 4.92 -11.38 -14.64
CA ILE A 131 6.00 -10.78 -13.86
C ILE A 131 5.44 -10.28 -12.53
N ILE A 132 6.27 -10.32 -11.48
CA ILE A 132 5.92 -9.78 -10.17
C ILE A 132 6.87 -8.63 -9.88
N GLY A 133 6.33 -7.42 -9.89
CA GLY A 133 7.07 -6.19 -9.64
C GLY A 133 6.96 -5.63 -8.22
N CYS A 134 8.00 -4.93 -7.75
CA CYS A 134 7.98 -4.06 -6.57
C CYS A 134 8.48 -2.64 -6.88
N TYR A 135 8.44 -1.75 -5.89
CA TYR A 135 8.83 -0.34 -5.99
C TYR A 135 10.10 -0.07 -5.16
N ALA A 136 11.25 -0.02 -5.84
CA ALA A 136 12.57 0.07 -5.23
C ALA A 136 13.11 1.51 -5.24
N GLN A 137 12.61 2.34 -4.32
CA GLN A 137 13.03 3.73 -4.17
C GLN A 137 13.98 3.92 -2.99
N THR A 138 13.49 3.69 -1.77
CA THR A 138 14.22 3.90 -0.52
C THR A 138 15.53 3.12 -0.47
N GLU A 139 16.56 3.79 0.02
CA GLU A 139 17.89 3.25 0.28
C GLU A 139 18.18 3.23 1.78
N LEU A 140 19.23 2.51 2.16
CA LEU A 140 19.70 2.46 3.53
C LEU A 140 20.03 3.87 4.07
N GLY A 141 20.66 4.73 3.26
CA GLY A 141 20.99 6.11 3.63
C GLY A 141 19.84 7.12 3.42
N HIS A 142 18.86 6.80 2.56
CA HIS A 142 17.91 7.79 2.04
C HIS A 142 16.48 7.25 1.90
N GLY A 143 15.56 7.78 2.71
CA GLY A 143 14.12 7.51 2.62
C GLY A 143 13.30 8.76 2.27
N SER A 144 13.14 9.67 3.23
CA SER A 144 12.36 10.90 3.04
C SER A 144 12.99 11.85 2.01
N ASN A 145 14.33 11.98 2.02
CA ASN A 145 15.05 12.80 1.05
C ASN A 145 15.36 11.99 -0.23
N VAL A 146 14.35 11.80 -1.08
CA VAL A 146 14.49 11.08 -2.36
C VAL A 146 15.52 11.75 -3.28
N GLN A 147 15.69 13.06 -3.22
CA GLN A 147 16.70 13.75 -4.03
C GLN A 147 18.14 13.37 -3.64
N GLY A 148 18.34 12.78 -2.47
CA GLY A 148 19.63 12.30 -1.98
C GLY A 148 19.97 10.86 -2.36
N LEU A 149 19.11 10.14 -3.11
CA LEU A 149 19.42 8.76 -3.51
C LEU A 149 20.79 8.66 -4.20
N GLU A 150 21.50 7.59 -3.89
CA GLU A 150 22.88 7.31 -4.31
C GLU A 150 22.97 6.30 -5.45
N THR A 151 21.98 5.40 -5.62
CA THR A 151 21.97 4.46 -6.76
C THR A 151 22.07 5.24 -8.07
N THR A 152 22.97 4.84 -8.96
CA THR A 152 23.19 5.52 -10.25
C THR A 152 22.67 4.68 -11.41
N ALA A 153 22.20 5.35 -12.47
CA ALA A 153 21.88 4.79 -13.76
C ALA A 153 22.64 5.57 -14.84
N THR A 154 23.80 5.05 -15.24
CA THR A 154 24.69 5.71 -16.21
C THR A 154 24.39 5.20 -17.61
N PHE A 155 24.11 6.10 -18.56
CA PHE A 155 23.86 5.70 -19.94
C PHE A 155 25.16 5.36 -20.67
N ASP A 156 25.15 4.22 -21.38
CA ASP A 156 26.21 3.76 -22.26
C ASP A 156 25.72 3.83 -23.73
N PRO A 157 26.12 4.87 -24.49
CA PRO A 157 25.71 5.03 -25.89
C PRO A 157 26.20 3.92 -26.82
N GLN A 158 27.27 3.20 -26.45
CA GLN A 158 27.85 2.17 -27.32
C GLN A 158 26.97 0.92 -27.37
N SER A 159 26.36 0.55 -26.24
CA SER A 159 25.48 -0.62 -26.14
C SER A 159 23.98 -0.28 -26.15
N ASP A 160 23.61 1.00 -26.13
CA ASP A 160 22.22 1.48 -25.96
C ASP A 160 21.56 0.98 -24.66
N GLU A 161 22.32 1.04 -23.56
CA GLU A 161 21.93 0.52 -22.25
C GLU A 161 22.19 1.51 -21.11
N PHE A 162 21.51 1.30 -19.98
CA PHE A 162 21.88 1.90 -18.71
C PHE A 162 22.63 0.90 -17.84
N ILE A 163 23.66 1.38 -17.14
CA ILE A 163 24.40 0.65 -16.12
C ILE A 163 23.87 1.11 -14.75
N ILE A 164 23.14 0.23 -14.08
CA ILE A 164 22.60 0.44 -12.74
C ILE A 164 23.65 -0.03 -11.72
N ASN A 165 24.02 0.84 -10.78
CA ASN A 165 25.05 0.53 -9.79
C ASN A 165 24.71 1.07 -8.40
N SER A 166 25.08 0.30 -7.38
CA SER A 166 25.04 0.70 -5.97
C SER A 166 26.47 1.08 -5.53
N PRO A 167 26.85 2.38 -5.55
CA PRO A 167 28.24 2.80 -5.33
C PRO A 167 28.78 2.55 -3.92
N THR A 168 27.89 2.37 -2.93
CA THR A 168 28.21 2.32 -1.51
C THR A 168 27.27 1.31 -0.82
N LEU A 169 27.57 0.96 0.43
CA LEU A 169 26.61 0.20 1.23
C LEU A 169 25.32 1.00 1.48
N THR A 170 25.42 2.32 1.65
CA THR A 170 24.27 3.20 1.94
C THR A 170 23.33 3.37 0.75
N SER A 171 23.81 3.15 -0.48
CA SER A 171 23.00 3.14 -1.70
C SER A 171 22.22 1.85 -1.93
N SER A 172 22.38 0.84 -1.07
CA SER A 172 21.56 -0.36 -1.11
C SER A 172 20.09 0.02 -0.98
N LYS A 173 19.25 -0.42 -1.92
CA LYS A 173 17.80 -0.32 -1.75
C LYS A 173 17.41 -1.06 -0.49
N TRP A 174 16.55 -0.47 0.33
CA TRP A 174 16.19 -0.98 1.65
C TRP A 174 14.75 -0.60 1.99
N TRP A 175 13.95 -1.57 2.46
CA TRP A 175 12.49 -1.53 2.73
C TRP A 175 11.50 -2.01 1.65
N PRO A 176 11.76 -2.01 0.33
CA PRO A 176 10.72 -2.35 -0.65
C PRO A 176 10.02 -3.67 -0.34
N GLY A 177 8.69 -3.63 -0.16
CA GLY A 177 7.89 -4.84 0.07
C GLY A 177 7.82 -5.71 -1.19
N GLY A 178 7.84 -7.03 -1.04
CA GLY A 178 7.91 -7.97 -2.17
C GLY A 178 9.31 -8.18 -2.74
N LEU A 179 10.28 -7.33 -2.40
CA LEU A 179 11.62 -7.38 -2.99
C LEU A 179 12.44 -8.58 -2.49
N GLY A 180 12.34 -8.90 -1.19
CA GLY A 180 13.33 -9.75 -0.55
C GLY A 180 13.37 -11.16 -1.13
N LYS A 181 12.22 -11.69 -1.55
CA LYS A 181 12.07 -13.07 -2.02
C LYS A 181 11.12 -13.24 -3.20
N VAL A 182 10.15 -12.37 -3.47
CA VAL A 182 9.10 -12.66 -4.49
C VAL A 182 9.29 -11.95 -5.82
N SER A 183 9.59 -10.66 -5.83
CA SER A 183 9.57 -9.88 -7.06
C SER A 183 10.64 -10.34 -8.05
N THR A 184 10.22 -10.56 -9.30
CA THR A 184 11.09 -10.87 -10.43
C THR A 184 11.57 -9.61 -11.15
N HIS A 185 10.85 -8.50 -10.99
CA HIS A 185 11.19 -7.19 -11.54
C HIS A 185 11.00 -6.10 -10.47
N ALA A 186 11.56 -4.93 -10.70
CA ALA A 186 11.26 -3.73 -9.91
C ALA A 186 11.27 -2.48 -10.78
N VAL A 187 10.51 -1.46 -10.37
CA VAL A 187 10.83 -0.09 -10.76
C VAL A 187 11.84 0.45 -9.75
N VAL A 188 13.08 0.63 -10.19
CA VAL A 188 14.22 1.12 -9.43
C VAL A 188 14.36 2.61 -9.67
N TYR A 189 14.48 3.39 -8.59
CA TYR A 189 14.76 4.82 -8.70
C TYR A 189 16.24 5.10 -8.50
N ALA A 190 16.86 5.78 -9.46
CA ALA A 190 18.30 6.04 -9.47
C ALA A 190 18.60 7.41 -10.08
N ARG A 191 19.78 7.95 -9.78
CA ARG A 191 20.30 9.17 -10.40
C ARG A 191 20.65 8.90 -11.86
N LEU A 192 20.00 9.62 -12.77
CA LEU A 192 20.26 9.50 -14.20
C LEU A 192 21.56 10.24 -14.55
N LEU A 193 22.58 9.50 -14.98
CA LEU A 193 23.87 10.07 -15.37
C LEU A 193 24.05 9.99 -16.89
N LEU A 194 24.25 11.14 -17.54
CA LEU A 194 24.45 11.28 -18.98
C LEU A 194 25.69 12.13 -19.22
N ASP A 195 26.71 11.60 -19.91
CA ASP A 195 27.96 12.32 -20.21
C ASP A 195 28.58 13.00 -18.97
N GLY A 196 28.59 12.28 -17.84
CA GLY A 196 29.10 12.77 -16.56
C GLY A 196 28.19 13.79 -15.83
N GLN A 197 27.05 14.16 -16.41
CA GLN A 197 26.08 15.08 -15.80
C GLN A 197 24.94 14.33 -15.12
N ASP A 198 24.48 14.90 -14.01
CA ASP A 198 23.41 14.33 -13.18
C ASP A 198 22.08 15.03 -13.46
N HIS A 199 21.11 14.25 -13.94
CA HIS A 199 19.77 14.71 -14.29
C HIS A 199 18.70 14.33 -13.23
N GLY A 200 19.15 14.00 -12.02
CA GLY A 200 18.29 13.69 -10.88
C GLY A 200 17.65 12.30 -10.96
N VAL A 201 16.69 12.08 -10.06
CA VAL A 201 16.10 10.76 -9.83
C VAL A 201 15.06 10.40 -10.89
N ASN A 202 15.26 9.25 -11.53
CA ASN A 202 14.38 8.70 -12.55
C ASN A 202 14.06 7.23 -12.25
N GLY A 203 12.96 6.72 -12.82
CA GLY A 203 12.52 5.33 -12.63
C GLY A 203 12.97 4.41 -13.79
N PHE A 204 13.43 3.21 -13.45
CA PHE A 204 13.95 2.21 -14.39
C PHE A 204 13.34 0.84 -14.08
N ILE A 205 12.81 0.16 -15.08
CA ILE A 205 12.38 -1.24 -14.93
C ILE A 205 13.64 -2.10 -14.96
N VAL A 206 13.86 -2.90 -13.92
CA VAL A 206 15.01 -3.82 -13.84
C VAL A 206 14.48 -5.22 -13.54
N GLN A 207 14.92 -6.21 -14.33
CA GLN A 207 14.68 -7.62 -13.99
C GLN A 207 15.65 -8.03 -12.89
N LEU A 208 15.11 -8.60 -11.82
CA LEU A 208 15.87 -8.97 -10.62
C LEU A 208 16.19 -10.46 -10.57
N ARG A 209 15.30 -11.29 -11.09
CA ARG A 209 15.36 -12.74 -11.01
C ARG A 209 15.01 -13.37 -12.35
N SER A 210 15.59 -14.53 -12.62
CA SER A 210 15.19 -15.39 -13.72
C SER A 210 13.70 -15.77 -13.58
N LEU A 211 12.98 -15.81 -14.71
CA LEU A 211 11.59 -16.27 -14.72
C LEU A 211 11.49 -17.81 -14.74
N ASP A 212 12.60 -18.51 -14.97
CA ASP A 212 12.62 -19.97 -15.07
C ASP A 212 12.84 -20.64 -13.71
N ASP A 213 13.84 -20.17 -12.95
CA ASP A 213 14.28 -20.79 -11.69
C ASP A 213 14.31 -19.84 -10.49
N HIS A 214 13.93 -18.57 -10.69
CA HIS A 214 13.88 -17.52 -9.67
C HIS A 214 15.23 -17.13 -9.06
N SER A 215 16.34 -17.60 -9.64
CA SER A 215 17.69 -17.21 -9.24
C SER A 215 17.91 -15.70 -9.48
N PRO A 216 18.63 -14.98 -8.60
CA PRO A 216 19.04 -13.60 -8.87
C PRO A 216 19.86 -13.51 -10.17
N LEU A 217 19.60 -12.50 -11.00
CA LEU A 217 20.39 -12.28 -12.22
C LEU A 217 21.82 -11.83 -11.89
N PRO A 218 22.79 -11.96 -12.83
CA PRO A 218 24.16 -11.50 -12.63
C PRO A 218 24.23 -10.04 -12.18
N GLY A 219 25.13 -9.75 -11.23
CA GLY A 219 25.31 -8.42 -10.64
C GLY A 219 24.23 -8.02 -9.62
N ILE A 220 23.28 -8.91 -9.29
CA ILE A 220 22.19 -8.62 -8.33
C ILE A 220 22.44 -9.32 -7.00
N THR A 221 22.55 -8.53 -5.93
CA THR A 221 22.51 -9.02 -4.54
C THR A 221 21.18 -8.65 -3.92
N ILE A 222 20.41 -9.64 -3.45
CA ILE A 222 19.01 -9.43 -3.01
C ILE A 222 18.65 -10.32 -1.82
N GLY A 223 17.91 -9.78 -0.84
CA GLY A 223 17.52 -10.51 0.37
C GLY A 223 16.42 -9.84 1.19
N ASP A 224 15.96 -10.50 2.26
CA ASP A 224 15.00 -9.93 3.23
C ASP A 224 15.76 -9.14 4.32
N ILE A 225 15.22 -8.02 4.78
CA ILE A 225 15.87 -7.15 5.78
C ILE A 225 15.69 -7.63 7.23
N GLY A 226 14.89 -8.66 7.47
CA GLY A 226 14.73 -9.30 8.77
C GLY A 226 13.35 -9.14 9.42
N MET A 227 13.34 -9.44 10.73
CA MET A 227 12.15 -9.35 11.59
C MET A 227 11.78 -7.89 11.86
N LYS A 228 10.48 -7.64 11.90
CA LYS A 228 9.86 -6.32 12.09
C LYS A 228 8.94 -6.36 13.31
N PHE A 229 8.48 -5.19 13.72
CA PHE A 229 7.63 -5.01 14.89
C PHE A 229 6.31 -5.80 14.83
N GLY A 230 5.96 -6.46 15.94
CA GLY A 230 4.69 -7.18 16.15
C GLY A 230 4.70 -8.66 15.69
N ASN A 231 3.94 -9.51 16.40
CA ASN A 231 3.76 -10.91 16.02
C ASN A 231 2.83 -11.02 14.80
N GLY A 232 3.25 -11.76 13.76
CA GLY A 232 2.57 -11.71 12.47
C GLY A 232 2.81 -10.36 11.80
N ALA A 233 1.84 -9.45 11.84
CA ALA A 233 1.94 -8.08 11.32
C ALA A 233 2.65 -8.02 9.95
N TYR A 234 3.62 -7.12 9.78
CA TYR A 234 4.40 -6.99 8.55
C TYR A 234 5.44 -8.10 8.35
N ASN A 235 5.62 -9.03 9.30
CA ASN A 235 6.51 -10.19 9.11
C ASN A 235 6.00 -11.16 8.04
N THR A 236 4.76 -11.02 7.55
CA THR A 236 4.26 -11.73 6.36
C THR A 236 4.84 -11.16 5.05
N MET A 237 5.31 -9.92 5.08
CA MET A 237 5.95 -9.24 3.95
C MET A 237 7.46 -9.50 3.93
N ASP A 238 8.00 -9.76 2.75
CA ASP A 238 9.43 -9.83 2.44
C ASP A 238 10.00 -8.45 2.05
N ASN A 239 10.00 -7.51 2.99
CA ASN A 239 10.72 -6.23 2.81
C ASN A 239 12.19 -6.52 2.52
N GLY A 240 12.70 -5.98 1.42
CA GLY A 240 13.99 -6.41 0.88
C GLY A 240 15.11 -5.40 0.96
N VAL A 241 16.32 -5.94 0.77
CA VAL A 241 17.54 -5.23 0.41
C VAL A 241 17.93 -5.60 -1.02
N LEU A 242 18.43 -4.64 -1.79
CA LEU A 242 18.92 -4.86 -3.16
C LEU A 242 20.15 -3.99 -3.45
N GLN A 243 21.21 -4.61 -3.96
CA GLN A 243 22.41 -3.95 -4.49
C GLN A 243 22.65 -4.39 -5.94
N PHE A 244 23.16 -3.46 -6.73
CA PHE A 244 23.55 -3.68 -8.11
C PHE A 244 25.06 -3.53 -8.24
N ASP A 245 25.69 -4.49 -8.90
CA ASP A 245 27.06 -4.40 -9.40
C ASP A 245 27.02 -4.25 -10.92
N HIS A 246 27.05 -3.00 -11.39
CA HIS A 246 27.07 -2.62 -12.81
C HIS A 246 26.07 -3.37 -13.70
N VAL A 247 24.83 -3.54 -13.23
CA VAL A 247 23.77 -4.26 -13.93
C VAL A 247 23.32 -3.49 -15.16
N ARG A 248 23.36 -4.13 -16.33
CA ARG A 248 22.97 -3.51 -17.60
C ARG A 248 21.51 -3.76 -17.92
N ILE A 249 20.81 -2.71 -18.35
CA ILE A 249 19.44 -2.77 -18.85
C ILE A 249 19.30 -2.00 -20.16
N PRO A 250 18.44 -2.42 -21.10
CA PRO A 250 18.18 -1.66 -22.32
C PRO A 250 17.71 -0.24 -22.04
N ARG A 251 18.12 0.74 -22.87
CA ARG A 251 17.71 2.15 -22.72
C ARG A 251 16.20 2.32 -22.58
N ASN A 252 15.42 1.55 -23.33
CA ASN A 252 13.96 1.61 -23.31
C ASN A 252 13.30 1.07 -22.02
N GLN A 253 14.08 0.65 -21.02
CA GLN A 253 13.60 0.31 -19.68
C GLN A 253 13.59 1.49 -18.69
N MET A 254 14.18 2.64 -19.02
CA MET A 254 13.91 3.89 -18.30
C MET A 254 12.48 4.35 -18.55
N LEU A 255 11.71 4.72 -17.52
CA LEU A 255 10.32 5.20 -17.66
C LEU A 255 10.31 6.61 -18.29
N MET A 256 9.89 6.70 -19.55
CA MET A 256 10.19 7.87 -20.40
C MET A 256 9.01 8.82 -20.68
N ARG A 257 7.92 8.75 -19.91
CA ARG A 257 6.73 9.59 -20.17
C ARG A 257 7.00 11.08 -20.03
N VAL A 258 7.71 11.46 -18.96
CA VAL A 258 7.97 12.87 -18.61
C VAL A 258 9.37 13.34 -18.99
N SER A 259 10.28 12.41 -19.31
CA SER A 259 11.69 12.68 -19.59
C SER A 259 12.23 11.57 -20.45
N GLN A 260 12.99 11.88 -21.49
CA GLN A 260 13.49 10.91 -22.45
C GLN A 260 15.00 11.00 -22.57
N VAL A 261 15.61 9.87 -22.94
CA VAL A 261 17.03 9.80 -23.31
C VAL A 261 17.10 9.27 -24.73
N THR A 262 17.67 10.06 -25.63
CA THR A 262 17.86 9.64 -27.02
C THR A 262 18.97 8.60 -27.12
N ARG A 263 19.09 7.94 -28.28
CA ARG A 263 20.16 6.96 -28.53
C ARG A 263 21.54 7.60 -28.44
N GLU A 264 21.65 8.88 -28.77
CA GLU A 264 22.87 9.68 -28.67
C GLU A 264 23.17 10.14 -27.24
N GLY A 265 22.35 9.77 -26.25
CA GLY A 265 22.55 10.13 -24.85
C GLY A 265 22.08 11.52 -24.46
N LYS A 266 21.24 12.16 -25.29
CA LYS A 266 20.71 13.49 -24.97
C LYS A 266 19.48 13.40 -24.09
N TYR A 267 19.45 14.22 -23.03
CA TYR A 267 18.27 14.41 -22.20
C TYR A 267 17.24 15.29 -22.91
N LEU A 268 16.00 14.82 -23.00
CA LEU A 268 14.88 15.58 -23.55
C LEU A 268 13.73 15.62 -22.54
N GLN A 269 13.29 16.82 -22.19
CA GLN A 269 12.04 17.00 -21.47
C GLN A 269 10.89 16.75 -22.45
N SER A 270 9.97 15.82 -22.13
CA SER A 270 8.80 15.58 -22.98
C SER A 270 7.82 16.77 -22.93
N ASN A 271 6.87 16.80 -23.86
CA ASN A 271 5.70 17.69 -23.81
C ASN A 271 4.75 17.39 -22.63
N VAL A 272 4.95 16.27 -21.92
CA VAL A 272 4.21 15.93 -20.70
C VAL A 272 4.82 16.69 -19.51
N PRO A 273 4.03 17.48 -18.76
CA PRO A 273 4.50 18.20 -17.57
C PRO A 273 5.00 17.23 -16.50
N ARG A 274 6.18 17.50 -15.90
CA ARG A 274 6.71 16.70 -14.77
C ARG A 274 5.74 16.67 -13.59
N GLN A 275 4.92 17.70 -13.45
CA GLN A 275 3.91 17.83 -12.42
C GLN A 275 2.91 16.67 -12.42
N LEU A 276 2.70 15.99 -13.56
CA LEU A 276 1.81 14.83 -13.62
C LEU A 276 2.27 13.66 -12.74
N VAL A 277 3.57 13.56 -12.42
CA VAL A 277 4.11 12.54 -11.51
C VAL A 277 3.54 12.70 -10.10
N TYR A 278 3.16 13.92 -9.69
CA TYR A 278 2.51 14.14 -8.40
C TYR A 278 1.14 13.48 -8.28
N GLY A 279 0.46 13.19 -9.39
CA GLY A 279 -0.83 12.50 -9.38
C GLY A 279 -0.76 11.15 -8.66
N THR A 280 0.32 10.39 -8.87
CA THR A 280 0.55 9.12 -8.15
C THR A 280 0.71 9.34 -6.64
N MET A 281 1.41 10.40 -6.23
CA MET A 281 1.62 10.71 -4.81
C MET A 281 0.33 11.16 -4.12
N VAL A 282 -0.49 11.98 -4.77
CA VAL A 282 -1.80 12.42 -4.27
C VAL A 282 -2.72 11.20 -4.10
N TYR A 283 -2.76 10.31 -5.08
CA TYR A 283 -3.52 9.06 -5.00
C TYR A 283 -3.10 8.20 -3.81
N VAL A 284 -1.80 7.92 -3.66
CA VAL A 284 -1.30 7.08 -2.55
C VAL A 284 -1.57 7.73 -1.18
N ARG A 285 -1.49 9.05 -1.05
CA ARG A 285 -1.83 9.73 0.21
C ARG A 285 -3.33 9.63 0.53
N GLN A 286 -4.19 9.71 -0.49
CA GLN A 286 -5.63 9.52 -0.34
C GLN A 286 -5.97 8.11 0.18
N THR A 287 -5.30 7.07 -0.34
CA THR A 287 -5.52 5.70 0.15
C THR A 287 -5.05 5.54 1.60
N ILE A 288 -3.89 6.10 1.98
CA ILE A 288 -3.40 6.07 3.36
C ILE A 288 -4.38 6.71 4.35
N VAL A 289 -4.98 7.85 4.00
CA VAL A 289 -5.98 8.52 4.86
C VAL A 289 -7.23 7.65 5.00
N SER A 290 -7.67 7.01 3.92
CA SER A 290 -8.78 6.05 3.97
C SER A 290 -8.45 4.84 4.85
N ASP A 291 -7.24 4.31 4.76
CA ASP A 291 -6.77 3.18 5.57
C ASP A 291 -6.68 3.54 7.06
N ALA A 292 -6.34 4.78 7.41
CA ALA A 292 -6.33 5.26 8.78
C ALA A 292 -7.72 5.17 9.43
N SER A 293 -8.79 5.48 8.68
CA SER A 293 -10.18 5.32 9.15
C SER A 293 -10.55 3.86 9.38
N CYS A 294 -10.11 2.96 8.48
CA CYS A 294 -10.35 1.52 8.57
C CYS A 294 -9.61 0.87 9.75
N ALA A 295 -8.35 1.24 9.96
CA ALA A 295 -7.55 0.72 11.07
C ALA A 295 -8.12 1.20 12.42
N LEU A 296 -8.43 2.49 12.54
CA LEU A 296 -8.99 3.07 13.76
C LEU A 296 -10.36 2.47 14.08
N SER A 297 -11.26 2.35 13.09
CA SER A 297 -12.60 1.81 13.33
C SER A 297 -12.58 0.35 13.77
N ARG A 298 -11.63 -0.46 13.30
CA ARG A 298 -11.42 -1.83 13.79
C ARG A 298 -11.02 -1.85 15.27
N ALA A 299 -10.05 -1.02 15.67
CA ALA A 299 -9.63 -0.90 17.06
C ALA A 299 -10.77 -0.41 17.97
N VAL A 300 -11.47 0.65 17.55
CA VAL A 300 -12.63 1.18 18.28
C VAL A 300 -13.76 0.16 18.37
N CYS A 301 -14.05 -0.59 17.31
CA CYS A 301 -15.09 -1.63 17.32
C CYS A 301 -14.81 -2.68 18.41
N ILE A 302 -13.57 -3.15 18.51
CA ILE A 302 -13.15 -4.10 19.54
C ILE A 302 -13.28 -3.48 20.93
N ALA A 303 -12.71 -2.28 21.14
CA ALA A 303 -12.72 -1.61 22.44
C ALA A 303 -14.14 -1.27 22.93
N THR A 304 -15.02 -0.78 22.05
CA THR A 304 -16.42 -0.49 22.36
C THR A 304 -17.16 -1.75 22.77
N ARG A 305 -17.10 -2.81 21.95
CA ARG A 305 -17.79 -4.07 22.28
C ARG A 305 -17.29 -4.67 23.58
N TYR A 306 -15.97 -4.72 23.78
CA TYR A 306 -15.40 -5.24 25.02
C TYR A 306 -15.78 -4.38 26.24
N SER A 307 -15.83 -3.06 26.09
CA SER A 307 -16.23 -2.15 27.18
C SER A 307 -17.71 -2.30 27.56
N CYS A 308 -18.57 -2.69 26.62
CA CYS A 308 -19.95 -3.07 26.90
C CYS A 308 -20.07 -4.42 27.62
N VAL A 309 -19.14 -5.36 27.42
CA VAL A 309 -19.20 -6.67 28.08
C VAL A 309 -18.52 -6.64 29.45
N ARG A 310 -17.35 -5.99 29.54
CA ARG A 310 -16.54 -5.98 30.74
C ARG A 310 -17.23 -5.18 31.83
N ARG A 311 -17.46 -5.83 32.97
CA ARG A 311 -17.88 -5.20 34.22
C ARG A 311 -16.71 -5.18 35.19
N GLN A 312 -16.55 -4.08 35.91
CA GLN A 312 -15.51 -3.92 36.94
C GLN A 312 -15.89 -2.78 37.88
N PHE A 313 -15.87 -3.03 39.19
CA PHE A 313 -16.26 -2.08 40.26
C PHE A 313 -17.74 -1.69 40.23
N GLY A 314 -18.12 -0.75 41.11
CA GLY A 314 -19.43 -0.08 41.07
C GLY A 314 -20.63 -0.99 41.33
N SER A 315 -20.45 -2.13 42.01
CA SER A 315 -21.59 -2.91 42.51
C SER A 315 -22.34 -2.07 43.54
N GLN A 316 -23.64 -1.87 43.32
CA GLN A 316 -24.56 -1.27 44.28
C GLN A 316 -25.41 -2.37 44.89
N ASP A 317 -25.45 -2.44 46.22
CA ASP A 317 -26.32 -3.33 47.01
C ASP A 317 -26.29 -4.82 46.60
N GLY A 318 -25.12 -5.34 46.22
CA GLY A 318 -24.94 -6.74 45.81
C GLY A 318 -25.39 -7.05 44.37
N GLY A 319 -25.74 -6.01 43.59
CA GLY A 319 -26.03 -6.12 42.17
C GLY A 319 -24.78 -6.36 41.30
N PRO A 320 -24.96 -6.63 39.99
CA PRO A 320 -23.85 -6.81 39.07
C PRO A 320 -22.98 -5.55 38.99
N GLU A 321 -21.67 -5.75 38.85
CA GLU A 321 -20.69 -4.66 38.66
C GLU A 321 -21.05 -3.78 37.44
N THR A 322 -20.63 -2.51 37.45
CA THR A 322 -20.92 -1.56 36.36
C THR A 322 -20.14 -1.93 35.10
N GLN A 323 -20.75 -1.76 33.91
CA GLN A 323 -20.04 -1.90 32.64
C GLN A 323 -18.97 -0.81 32.53
N VAL A 324 -17.76 -1.15 32.12
CA VAL A 324 -16.67 -0.15 32.11
C VAL A 324 -16.93 1.00 31.14
N ILE A 325 -17.76 0.80 30.11
CA ILE A 325 -18.18 1.87 29.18
C ILE A 325 -19.01 2.97 29.84
N ASP A 326 -19.60 2.74 31.01
CA ASP A 326 -20.42 3.74 31.72
C ASP A 326 -19.57 4.77 32.47
N TYR A 327 -18.27 4.48 32.69
CA TYR A 327 -17.36 5.42 33.33
C TYR A 327 -16.95 6.55 32.39
N LYS A 328 -16.99 7.80 32.90
CA LYS A 328 -16.62 8.99 32.13
C LYS A 328 -15.18 8.97 31.65
N THR A 329 -14.26 8.37 32.40
CA THR A 329 -12.87 8.16 31.98
C THR A 329 -12.80 7.25 30.75
N GLN A 330 -13.53 6.14 30.74
CA GLN A 330 -13.58 5.24 29.58
C GLN A 330 -14.21 5.92 28.37
N GLN A 331 -15.32 6.65 28.56
CA GLN A 331 -15.99 7.41 27.50
C GLN A 331 -15.06 8.49 26.92
N SER A 332 -14.35 9.25 27.77
CA SER A 332 -13.45 10.31 27.35
C SER A 332 -12.26 9.82 26.51
N ARG A 333 -11.84 8.57 26.70
CA ARG A 333 -10.76 7.95 25.93
C ARG A 333 -11.25 7.32 24.63
N LEU A 334 -12.44 6.71 24.65
CA LEU A 334 -12.94 5.91 23.53
C LEU A 334 -13.81 6.69 22.54
N PHE A 335 -14.72 7.54 23.02
CA PHE A 335 -15.68 8.23 22.14
C PHE A 335 -15.02 9.25 21.19
N PRO A 336 -13.96 9.99 21.58
CA PRO A 336 -13.22 10.82 20.63
C PRO A 336 -12.57 10.00 19.50
N LEU A 337 -12.13 8.77 19.78
CA LEU A 337 -11.58 7.88 18.76
C LEU A 337 -12.67 7.36 17.82
N LEU A 338 -13.87 7.05 18.34
CA LEU A 338 -15.03 6.71 17.52
C LEU A 338 -15.40 7.88 16.59
N ALA A 339 -15.47 9.09 17.12
CA ALA A 339 -15.73 10.30 16.33
C ALA A 339 -14.64 10.51 15.26
N SER A 340 -13.37 10.33 15.64
CA SER A 340 -12.23 10.46 14.73
C SER A 340 -12.27 9.43 13.60
N ALA A 341 -12.72 8.20 13.85
CA ALA A 341 -12.87 7.19 12.80
C ALA A 341 -13.84 7.64 11.69
N TYR A 342 -14.98 8.25 12.06
CA TYR A 342 -15.93 8.81 11.09
C TYR A 342 -15.38 10.09 10.43
N ALA A 343 -14.74 10.98 11.19
CA ALA A 343 -14.11 12.19 10.63
C ALA A 343 -13.05 11.84 9.57
N PHE A 344 -12.21 10.84 9.85
CA PHE A 344 -11.19 10.34 8.92
C PHE A 344 -11.83 9.66 7.71
N ARG A 345 -12.96 8.98 7.90
CA ARG A 345 -13.71 8.39 6.80
C ARG A 345 -14.22 9.46 5.84
N PHE A 346 -14.84 10.52 6.35
CA PHE A 346 -15.39 11.60 5.52
C PHE A 346 -14.31 12.44 4.83
N VAL A 347 -13.20 12.75 5.52
CA VAL A 347 -12.09 13.46 4.87
C VAL A 347 -11.40 12.60 3.80
N GLY A 348 -11.40 11.27 3.96
CA GLY A 348 -10.95 10.33 2.93
C GLY A 348 -11.80 10.35 1.66
N GLU A 349 -13.12 10.47 1.78
CA GLU A 349 -14.03 10.66 0.64
C GLU A 349 -13.83 12.02 -0.03
N TRP A 350 -13.62 13.09 0.75
CA TRP A 350 -13.25 14.39 0.19
C TRP A 350 -11.93 14.34 -0.57
N LEU A 351 -10.91 13.65 -0.06
CA LEU A 351 -9.64 13.48 -0.77
C LEU A 351 -9.79 12.67 -2.08
N LYS A 352 -10.78 11.76 -2.17
CA LYS A 352 -11.10 11.05 -3.41
C LYS A 352 -11.66 12.00 -4.47
N TRP A 353 -12.53 12.92 -4.05
CA TRP A 353 -12.98 14.03 -4.91
C TRP A 353 -11.78 14.90 -5.34
N LEU A 354 -10.93 15.32 -4.40
CA LEU A 354 -9.76 16.17 -4.69
C LEU A 354 -8.81 15.52 -5.69
N TYR A 355 -8.54 14.22 -5.55
CA TYR A 355 -7.73 13.47 -6.52
C TYR A 355 -8.34 13.53 -7.93
N THR A 356 -9.66 13.39 -8.04
CA THR A 356 -10.37 13.44 -9.32
C THR A 356 -10.28 14.85 -9.93
N ASP A 357 -10.54 15.90 -9.15
CA ASP A 357 -10.44 17.30 -9.59
C ASP A 357 -9.01 17.64 -10.06
N VAL A 358 -8.00 17.33 -9.24
CA VAL A 358 -6.58 17.56 -9.59
C VAL A 358 -6.20 16.80 -10.85
N THR A 359 -6.62 15.54 -11.00
CA THR A 359 -6.30 14.75 -12.20
C THR A 359 -6.91 15.37 -13.46
N GLN A 360 -8.15 15.85 -13.40
CA GLN A 360 -8.81 16.52 -14.53
C GLN A 360 -8.11 17.83 -14.89
N ARG A 361 -7.77 18.66 -13.90
CA ARG A 361 -7.03 19.92 -14.11
C ARG A 361 -5.65 19.68 -14.71
N LEU A 362 -4.93 18.68 -14.20
CA LEU A 362 -3.62 18.29 -14.70
C LEU A 362 -3.65 17.85 -16.17
N GLN A 363 -4.70 17.14 -16.61
CA GLN A 363 -4.89 16.80 -18.02
C GLN A 363 -5.14 18.04 -18.90
N ALA A 364 -5.80 19.06 -18.35
CA ALA A 364 -5.99 20.35 -18.99
C ALA A 364 -4.77 21.30 -18.86
N SER A 365 -3.64 20.83 -18.33
CA SER A 365 -2.46 21.63 -18.02
C SER A 365 -2.72 22.81 -17.06
N ASP A 366 -3.73 22.68 -16.19
CA ASP A 366 -3.97 23.58 -15.06
C ASP A 366 -3.25 23.05 -13.81
N PHE A 367 -2.28 23.82 -13.31
CA PHE A 367 -1.49 23.48 -12.11
C PHE A 367 -1.79 24.38 -10.92
N SER A 368 -2.80 25.26 -11.03
CA SER A 368 -3.07 26.31 -10.04
C SER A 368 -3.36 25.77 -8.64
N THR A 369 -4.05 24.63 -8.54
CA THR A 369 -4.43 23.99 -7.26
C THR A 369 -3.41 22.97 -6.76
N LEU A 370 -2.35 22.69 -7.52
CA LEU A 370 -1.37 21.65 -7.18
C LEU A 370 -0.60 21.92 -5.87
N PRO A 371 -0.17 23.17 -5.56
CA PRO A 371 0.48 23.46 -4.28
C PRO A 371 -0.42 23.17 -3.07
N GLU A 372 -1.69 23.55 -3.15
CA GLU A 372 -2.69 23.29 -2.10
C GLU A 372 -2.95 21.79 -1.97
N ALA A 373 -3.22 21.10 -3.08
CA ALA A 373 -3.45 19.66 -3.08
C ALA A 373 -2.27 18.89 -2.46
N HIS A 374 -1.03 19.32 -2.74
CA HIS A 374 0.15 18.72 -2.14
C HIS A 374 0.21 18.94 -0.62
N ALA A 375 -0.02 20.18 -0.16
CA ALA A 375 0.00 20.52 1.26
C ALA A 375 -1.11 19.79 2.03
N CYS A 376 -2.35 19.83 1.54
CA CYS A 376 -3.50 19.19 2.15
C CYS A 376 -3.31 17.67 2.25
N THR A 377 -2.89 17.01 1.18
CA THR A 377 -2.68 15.55 1.20
C THR A 377 -1.52 15.14 2.11
N ALA A 378 -0.44 15.93 2.18
CA ALA A 378 0.67 15.68 3.10
C ALA A 378 0.24 15.83 4.57
N GLY A 379 -0.41 16.96 4.90
CA GLY A 379 -0.87 17.27 6.25
C GLY A 379 -1.90 16.26 6.75
N LEU A 380 -2.92 15.94 5.94
CA LEU A 380 -3.94 14.96 6.30
C LEU A 380 -3.38 13.56 6.45
N LYS A 381 -2.44 13.14 5.59
CA LYS A 381 -1.72 11.88 5.77
C LYS A 381 -1.02 11.87 7.12
N SER A 382 -0.31 12.94 7.48
CA SER A 382 0.43 13.02 8.75
C SER A 382 -0.51 12.98 9.95
N LEU A 383 -1.54 13.82 9.95
CA LEU A 383 -2.52 13.96 11.03
C LEU A 383 -3.24 12.64 11.31
N THR A 384 -3.84 12.05 10.28
CA THR A 384 -4.67 10.85 10.44
C THR A 384 -3.85 9.64 10.84
N THR A 385 -2.66 9.44 10.24
CA THR A 385 -1.80 8.32 10.62
C THR A 385 -1.24 8.46 12.04
N THR A 386 -0.91 9.67 12.48
CA THR A 386 -0.44 9.92 13.86
C THR A 386 -1.55 9.64 14.86
N ALA A 387 -2.74 10.21 14.66
CA ALA A 387 -3.88 10.04 15.55
C ALA A 387 -4.38 8.58 15.62
N THR A 388 -4.31 7.84 14.52
CA THR A 388 -4.64 6.41 14.51
C THR A 388 -3.58 5.56 15.22
N ALA A 389 -2.30 5.93 15.17
CA ALA A 389 -1.21 5.15 15.75
C ALA A 389 -0.97 5.44 17.24
N VAL A 390 -1.05 6.71 17.64
CA VAL A 390 -0.78 7.19 19.01
C VAL A 390 -2.12 7.52 19.65
N SER A 391 -2.71 6.54 20.33
CA SER A 391 -3.87 6.80 21.21
C SER A 391 -3.37 7.25 22.59
N ASP A 392 -2.55 8.31 22.64
CA ASP A 392 -2.19 9.00 23.88
C ASP A 392 -3.24 10.08 24.16
N TYR A 393 -4.36 9.66 24.76
CA TYR A 393 -5.28 10.53 25.49
C TYR A 393 -5.82 9.81 26.73
#